data_AF-A0A2I0NUP2-F1
#
_entry.id   AF-A0A2I0NUP2-F1
#
_cell.length_a   1.000
_cell.length_b   1.000
_cell.length_c   1.000
_cell.angle_alpha   90.00
_cell.angle_beta   90.00
_cell.angle_gamma   90.00
#
_symmetry.space_group_name_H-M   'P 1'
#
loop_
_entity.id
_entity.type
_entity.pdbx_description
1 polymer ?
#
loop_
_entity_poly.entity_id
_entity_poly.type
_entity_poly.pdbx_seq_one_letter_code
_entity_poly.pdbx_strand_id
1 'polypeptide(L)'
;MSEVTSLTGFAFNEEYKRFASLGDKLAEINSLINWEAFRPIIGEMYNNKSEKGGRPNVDEIVMTKLLILQGWHGLSDPELERQVVDRISFRKFIGFPKTIPDYSTVWYFRENLKESGKDKEIWDELQKQLDAKGLKVKKGVIQDATFITSDPGHAKADKPRGKEAKTRRSKDGTWTKKNGKSYFGYKHHTKSDTDHGLIRGIETTTASVHDSQVDLSKKGEVAYRDKGYFGAPSKGYNATMRRGVRGHPIGIRDKLRNKRISRKRSPGERPYAVIKNVFGSGHVRVTTVKRAAVKMVFASFAFNLYQLRTLQKQGVFTSG
;
A
#
# COMPACT_ATOMS: atom_id res chain seq x y z
N MET A 1 4.65 9.62 -27.31
CA MET A 1 5.61 9.22 -28.37
C MET A 1 6.44 10.43 -28.79
N SER A 2 7.23 10.94 -27.87
CA SER A 2 8.27 11.96 -28.02
C SER A 2 9.07 11.80 -26.73
N GLU A 3 10.38 11.56 -26.67
CA GLU A 3 11.49 11.98 -27.52
C GLU A 3 12.57 10.89 -27.48
N VAL A 4 12.94 10.35 -28.64
CA VAL A 4 14.20 9.60 -28.86
C VAL A 4 15.27 10.56 -29.44
N THR A 5 15.02 11.86 -29.42
CA THR A 5 15.73 12.86 -30.25
C THR A 5 16.87 13.61 -29.56
N SER A 6 17.23 13.27 -28.32
CA SER A 6 18.41 13.87 -27.64
C SER A 6 19.55 12.86 -27.47
N LEU A 7 20.80 13.31 -27.64
CA LEU A 7 22.01 12.50 -27.39
C LEU A 7 21.98 11.85 -25.99
N THR A 8 21.47 12.59 -25.01
CA THR A 8 21.28 12.16 -23.64
C THR A 8 20.24 11.03 -23.53
N GLY A 9 19.12 11.12 -24.25
CA GLY A 9 18.11 10.06 -24.31
C GLY A 9 18.62 8.79 -24.98
N PHE A 10 19.45 8.93 -26.02
CA PHE A 10 20.13 7.80 -26.66
C PHE A 10 21.10 7.10 -25.70
N ALA A 11 21.97 7.87 -25.01
CA ALA A 11 22.92 7.33 -24.04
C ALA A 11 22.22 6.54 -22.91
N PHE A 12 21.13 7.08 -22.34
CA PHE A 12 20.35 6.35 -21.33
C PHE A 12 19.67 5.11 -21.89
N ASN A 13 19.22 5.11 -23.14
CA ASN A 13 18.64 3.90 -23.73
C ASN A 13 19.70 2.80 -23.95
N GLU A 14 20.91 3.15 -24.37
CA GLU A 14 22.02 2.19 -24.51
C GLU A 14 22.46 1.61 -23.17
N GLU A 15 22.63 2.45 -22.16
CA GLU A 15 22.94 1.99 -20.80
C GLU A 15 21.81 1.10 -20.25
N TYR A 16 20.55 1.46 -20.52
CA TYR A 16 19.40 0.66 -20.12
C TYR A 16 19.35 -0.70 -20.82
N LYS A 17 19.72 -0.80 -22.11
CA LYS A 17 19.78 -2.09 -22.83
C LYS A 17 20.72 -3.09 -22.13
N ARG A 18 21.85 -2.61 -21.62
CA ARG A 18 22.79 -3.44 -20.84
C ARG A 18 22.19 -3.90 -19.52
N PHE A 19 21.40 -3.07 -18.85
CA PHE A 19 20.67 -3.48 -17.65
C PHE A 19 19.54 -4.47 -17.97
N ALA A 20 18.79 -4.21 -19.06
CA ALA A 20 17.64 -5.02 -19.46
C ALA A 20 18.04 -6.48 -19.79
N SER A 21 19.25 -6.71 -20.33
CA SER A 21 19.75 -8.07 -20.58
C SER A 21 20.00 -8.88 -19.30
N LEU A 22 20.18 -8.22 -18.15
CA LEU A 22 20.28 -8.86 -16.82
C LEU A 22 18.91 -9.13 -16.18
N GLY A 23 17.82 -8.70 -16.83
CA GLY A 23 16.44 -8.84 -16.39
C GLY A 23 15.92 -7.61 -15.64
N ASP A 24 14.81 -7.06 -16.12
CA ASP A 24 14.18 -5.88 -15.54
C ASP A 24 12.79 -6.19 -14.95
N LYS A 25 12.77 -6.38 -13.63
CA LYS A 25 11.54 -6.61 -12.88
C LYS A 25 10.59 -5.41 -12.92
N LEU A 26 11.11 -4.18 -12.96
CA LEU A 26 10.30 -2.97 -12.97
C LEU A 26 9.64 -2.76 -14.34
N ALA A 27 10.34 -3.07 -15.44
CA ALA A 27 9.75 -3.05 -16.77
C ALA A 27 8.63 -4.09 -16.94
N GLU A 28 8.87 -5.33 -16.46
CA GLU A 28 7.81 -6.36 -16.43
C GLU A 28 6.57 -5.82 -15.70
N ILE A 29 6.75 -5.26 -14.50
CA ILE A 29 5.66 -4.71 -13.69
C ILE A 29 4.98 -3.52 -14.36
N ASN A 30 5.75 -2.64 -15.01
CA ASN A 30 5.24 -1.45 -15.68
C ASN A 30 4.23 -1.80 -16.76
N SER A 31 4.34 -2.97 -17.40
CA SER A 31 3.38 -3.44 -18.41
C SER A 31 2.08 -4.03 -17.84
N LEU A 32 2.00 -4.26 -16.52
CA LEU A 32 0.90 -5.03 -15.94
C LEU A 32 -0.40 -4.25 -15.81
N ILE A 33 -0.35 -2.92 -15.78
CA ILE A 33 -1.51 -2.05 -15.54
C ILE A 33 -1.53 -0.88 -16.51
N ASN A 34 -2.71 -0.33 -16.75
CA ASN A 34 -2.88 0.88 -17.53
C ASN A 34 -2.61 2.11 -16.65
N TRP A 35 -1.43 2.70 -16.80
CA TRP A 35 -1.04 3.89 -16.05
C TRP A 35 -1.81 5.15 -16.45
N GLU A 36 -2.25 5.25 -17.70
CA GLU A 36 -2.98 6.43 -18.20
C GLU A 36 -4.37 6.55 -17.57
N ALA A 37 -4.95 5.44 -17.09
CA ALA A 37 -6.22 5.47 -16.36
C ALA A 37 -6.15 6.25 -15.03
N PHE A 38 -4.96 6.43 -14.44
CA PHE A 38 -4.80 7.24 -13.23
C PHE A 38 -4.66 8.74 -13.52
N ARG A 39 -4.29 9.12 -14.76
CA ARG A 39 -4.10 10.52 -15.14
C ARG A 39 -5.34 11.39 -14.91
N PRO A 40 -6.57 11.03 -15.36
CA PRO A 40 -7.74 11.86 -15.11
C PRO A 40 -8.05 12.02 -13.61
N ILE A 41 -7.84 10.96 -12.82
CA ILE A 41 -8.07 10.97 -11.35
C ILE A 41 -7.16 12.01 -10.68
N ILE A 42 -5.89 12.06 -11.09
CA ILE A 42 -4.90 12.95 -10.50
C ILE A 42 -5.01 14.36 -11.08
N GLY A 43 -5.32 14.49 -12.37
CA GLY A 43 -5.49 15.78 -13.04
C GLY A 43 -6.57 16.64 -12.39
N GLU A 44 -7.63 16.02 -11.84
CA GLU A 44 -8.68 16.71 -11.07
C GLU A 44 -8.18 17.39 -9.78
N MET A 45 -7.00 17.04 -9.28
CA MET A 45 -6.40 17.70 -8.11
C MET A 45 -5.86 19.10 -8.44
N TYR A 46 -5.60 19.37 -9.72
CA TYR A 46 -4.97 20.59 -10.17
C TYR A 46 -6.00 21.52 -10.81
N ASN A 47 -6.18 22.70 -10.23
CA ASN A 47 -7.09 23.72 -10.75
C ASN A 47 -6.52 24.49 -11.95
N ASN A 48 -5.21 24.41 -12.19
CA ASN A 48 -4.55 25.08 -13.32
C ASN A 48 -4.70 24.23 -14.59
N LYS A 49 -5.81 24.43 -15.30
CA LYS A 49 -6.07 23.86 -16.64
C LYS A 49 -5.64 24.79 -17.79
N SER A 50 -4.90 25.88 -17.50
CA SER A 50 -4.50 26.88 -18.50
C SER A 50 -2.98 27.01 -18.64
N GLU A 51 -2.53 27.34 -19.86
CA GLU A 51 -1.11 27.60 -20.19
C GLU A 51 -0.55 28.88 -19.51
N LYS A 52 -1.40 29.68 -18.84
CA LYS A 52 -1.04 30.98 -18.25
C LYS A 52 -0.94 30.96 -16.71
N GLY A 53 -0.78 29.80 -16.08
CA GLY A 53 -0.70 29.69 -14.61
C GLY A 53 0.37 28.72 -14.10
N GLY A 54 1.50 29.26 -13.64
CA GLY A 54 2.52 28.54 -12.86
C GLY A 54 3.42 27.56 -13.63
N ARG A 55 4.47 27.06 -12.96
CA ARG A 55 5.40 26.04 -13.50
C ARG A 55 4.58 24.83 -13.97
N PRO A 56 4.84 24.25 -15.17
CA PRO A 56 4.15 23.07 -15.63
C PRO A 56 4.21 21.98 -14.56
N ASN A 57 3.05 21.40 -14.21
CA ASN A 57 3.01 20.31 -13.25
C ASN A 57 3.86 19.16 -13.78
N VAL A 58 4.60 18.52 -12.89
CA VAL A 58 5.24 17.24 -13.21
C VAL A 58 4.14 16.27 -13.62
N ASP A 59 4.40 15.49 -14.67
CA ASP A 59 3.52 14.43 -15.14
C ASP A 59 2.95 13.58 -13.99
N GLU A 60 1.63 13.42 -13.97
CA GLU A 60 0.89 12.78 -12.88
C GLU A 60 1.29 11.31 -12.68
N ILE A 61 1.65 10.63 -13.77
CA ILE A 61 2.06 9.23 -13.76
C ILE A 61 3.47 9.12 -13.18
N VAL A 62 4.37 10.05 -13.51
CA VAL A 62 5.70 10.13 -12.88
C VAL A 62 5.54 10.22 -11.36
N MET A 63 4.70 11.13 -10.86
CA MET A 63 4.48 11.30 -9.42
C MET A 63 3.91 10.05 -8.75
N THR A 64 2.94 9.39 -9.40
CA THR A 64 2.36 8.13 -8.90
C THR A 64 3.39 7.02 -8.83
N LYS A 65 4.21 6.86 -9.87
CA LYS A 65 5.27 5.86 -9.93
C LYS A 65 6.36 6.11 -8.88
N LEU A 66 6.69 7.37 -8.61
CA LEU A 66 7.60 7.74 -7.52
C LEU A 66 7.08 7.27 -6.16
N LEU A 67 5.78 7.43 -5.87
CA LEU A 67 5.19 6.94 -4.62
C LEU A 67 5.19 5.41 -4.53
N ILE A 68 5.03 4.71 -5.64
CA ILE A 68 5.15 3.24 -5.70
C ILE A 68 6.59 2.79 -5.46
N LEU A 69 7.58 3.41 -6.10
CA LEU A 69 9.01 3.17 -5.83
C LEU A 69 9.34 3.41 -4.35
N GLN A 70 8.81 4.51 -3.79
CA GLN A 70 8.95 4.79 -2.36
C GLN A 70 8.35 3.68 -1.50
N GLY A 71 7.19 3.15 -1.87
CA GLY A 71 6.52 2.05 -1.17
C GLY A 71 7.26 0.71 -1.27
N TRP A 72 7.83 0.38 -2.43
CA TRP A 72 8.61 -0.85 -2.66
C TRP A 72 9.94 -0.90 -1.95
N HIS A 73 10.56 0.26 -1.72
CA HIS A 73 11.92 0.33 -1.19
C HIS A 73 11.98 1.03 0.18
N GLY A 74 10.84 1.40 0.76
CA GLY A 74 10.77 1.99 2.10
C GLY A 74 11.48 3.35 2.18
N LEU A 75 11.55 4.06 1.06
CA LEU A 75 12.40 5.24 0.92
C LEU A 75 11.83 6.45 1.65
N SER A 76 12.73 7.35 2.07
CA SER A 76 12.35 8.71 2.43
C SER A 76 12.19 9.56 1.18
N ASP A 77 11.57 10.74 1.27
CA ASP A 77 11.42 11.62 0.09
C ASP A 77 12.81 12.03 -0.47
N PRO A 78 13.82 12.42 0.34
CA PRO A 78 15.16 12.72 -0.17
C PRO A 78 15.92 11.51 -0.73
N GLU A 79 15.72 10.33 -0.12
CA GLU A 79 16.37 9.10 -0.60
C GLU A 79 15.75 8.62 -1.92
N LEU A 80 14.44 8.83 -2.12
CA LEU A 80 13.77 8.56 -3.38
C LEU A 80 14.37 9.40 -4.51
N GLU A 81 14.52 10.71 -4.29
CA GLU A 81 15.16 11.61 -5.26
C GLU A 81 16.57 11.13 -5.61
N ARG A 82 17.40 10.85 -4.59
CA ARG A 82 18.77 10.34 -4.77
C ARG A 82 18.79 9.06 -5.60
N GLN A 83 17.96 8.07 -5.28
CA GLN A 83 17.95 6.79 -5.98
C GLN A 83 17.38 6.90 -7.40
N VAL A 84 16.44 7.81 -7.64
CA VAL A 84 15.91 8.06 -8.99
C VAL A 84 16.97 8.72 -9.87
N VAL A 85 17.83 9.59 -9.32
CA VAL A 85 18.95 10.15 -10.07
C VAL A 85 19.99 9.07 -10.41
N ASP A 86 20.31 8.22 -9.44
CA ASP A 86 21.39 7.22 -9.52
C ASP A 86 21.02 5.96 -10.33
N ARG A 87 19.78 5.47 -10.21
CA ARG A 87 19.40 4.16 -10.75
C ARG A 87 18.67 4.25 -12.07
N ILE A 88 19.31 3.74 -13.14
CA ILE A 88 18.72 3.71 -14.48
C ILE A 88 17.40 2.94 -14.56
N SER A 89 17.23 1.89 -13.78
CA SER A 89 15.98 1.10 -13.74
C SER A 89 14.82 1.92 -13.15
N PHE A 90 15.08 2.78 -12.17
CA PHE A 90 14.06 3.68 -11.61
C PHE A 90 13.69 4.74 -12.64
N ARG A 91 14.69 5.32 -13.32
CA ARG A 91 14.49 6.30 -14.39
C ARG A 91 13.70 5.72 -15.55
N LYS A 92 13.98 4.49 -15.96
CA LYS A 92 13.17 3.78 -16.96
C LYS A 92 11.74 3.60 -16.49
N PHE A 93 11.55 3.14 -15.25
CA PHE A 93 10.21 2.90 -14.69
C PHE A 93 9.34 4.15 -14.74
N ILE A 94 9.90 5.31 -14.35
CA ILE A 94 9.21 6.61 -14.43
C ILE A 94 9.20 7.23 -15.83
N GLY A 95 9.77 6.59 -16.85
CA GLY A 95 9.69 7.04 -18.24
C GLY A 95 10.70 8.13 -18.65
N PHE A 96 11.84 8.22 -17.97
CA PHE A 96 12.91 9.20 -18.26
C PHE A 96 12.41 10.65 -18.40
N PRO A 97 11.77 11.23 -17.36
CA PRO A 97 11.33 12.62 -17.44
C PRO A 97 12.52 13.56 -17.63
N LYS A 98 12.30 14.66 -18.36
CA LYS A 98 13.31 15.72 -18.59
C LYS A 98 13.87 16.29 -17.30
N THR A 99 13.03 16.38 -16.26
CA THR A 99 13.42 16.85 -14.93
C THR A 99 12.89 15.89 -13.89
N ILE A 100 13.78 15.40 -13.03
CA ILE A 100 13.41 14.56 -11.90
C ILE A 100 12.80 15.47 -10.82
N PRO A 101 11.60 15.15 -10.30
CA PRO A 101 11.00 15.93 -9.23
C PRO A 101 11.84 15.88 -7.95
N ASP A 102 12.04 17.02 -7.32
CA ASP A 102 12.68 17.08 -6.01
C ASP A 102 11.80 16.47 -4.90
N TYR A 103 12.41 16.17 -3.76
CA TYR A 103 11.72 15.59 -2.61
C TYR A 103 10.55 16.43 -2.11
N SER A 104 10.62 17.76 -2.28
CA SER A 104 9.57 18.68 -1.82
C SER A 104 8.32 18.54 -2.69
N THR A 105 8.51 18.38 -4.00
CA THR A 105 7.45 18.16 -4.99
C THR A 105 6.71 16.85 -4.70
N VAL A 106 7.45 15.77 -4.40
CA VAL A 106 6.89 14.48 -3.99
C VAL A 106 6.10 14.59 -2.68
N TRP A 107 6.62 15.37 -1.73
CA TRP A 107 5.94 15.62 -0.47
C TRP A 107 4.61 16.38 -0.67
N TYR A 108 4.60 17.46 -1.46
CA TYR A 108 3.40 18.24 -1.75
C TYR A 108 2.35 17.40 -2.48
N PHE A 109 2.76 16.59 -3.46
CA PHE A 109 1.85 15.69 -4.16
C PHE A 109 1.13 14.73 -3.22
N ARG A 110 1.89 14.09 -2.31
CA ARG A 110 1.31 13.19 -1.30
C ARG A 110 0.37 13.92 -0.35
N GLU A 111 0.67 15.17 0.00
CA GLU A 111 -0.22 15.97 0.84
C GLU A 111 -1.52 16.35 0.12
N ASN A 112 -1.44 16.69 -1.17
CA ASN A 112 -2.61 16.95 -2.00
C ASN A 112 -3.49 15.71 -2.16
N LEU A 113 -2.90 14.53 -2.37
CA LEU A 113 -3.65 13.26 -2.42
C LEU A 113 -4.44 13.03 -1.13
N LYS A 114 -3.78 13.29 0.02
CA LYS A 114 -4.38 13.14 1.34
C LYS A 114 -5.54 14.11 1.59
N GLU A 115 -5.41 15.37 1.19
CA GLU A 115 -6.47 16.37 1.41
C GLU A 115 -7.64 16.20 0.42
N SER A 116 -7.36 15.81 -0.82
CA SER A 116 -8.39 15.57 -1.85
C SER A 116 -9.08 14.20 -1.72
N GLY A 117 -8.49 13.24 -1.00
CA GLY A 117 -8.99 11.87 -0.91
C GLY A 117 -8.73 11.03 -2.17
N LYS A 118 -7.95 11.54 -3.12
CA LYS A 118 -7.64 10.88 -4.39
C LYS A 118 -6.77 9.63 -4.22
N ASP A 119 -6.11 9.43 -3.08
CA ASP A 119 -5.43 8.18 -2.74
C ASP A 119 -6.39 6.98 -2.77
N LYS A 120 -7.65 7.17 -2.35
CA LYS A 120 -8.69 6.13 -2.40
C LYS A 120 -9.16 5.86 -3.82
N GLU A 121 -9.34 6.91 -4.62
CA GLU A 121 -9.73 6.75 -6.03
C GLU A 121 -8.64 6.04 -6.85
N ILE A 122 -7.36 6.35 -6.60
CA ILE A 122 -6.23 5.61 -7.18
C ILE A 122 -6.28 4.14 -6.76
N TRP A 123 -6.56 3.85 -5.49
CA TRP A 123 -6.71 2.47 -5.03
C TRP A 123 -7.87 1.75 -5.74
N ASP A 124 -9.03 2.41 -5.85
CA ASP A 124 -10.22 1.85 -6.49
C ASP A 124 -9.99 1.60 -7.99
N GLU A 125 -9.26 2.47 -8.68
CA GLU A 125 -8.87 2.28 -10.07
C GLU A 125 -7.96 1.06 -10.25
N LEU A 126 -6.98 0.86 -9.36
CA LEU A 126 -6.19 -0.38 -9.36
C LEU A 126 -7.11 -1.60 -9.19
N GLN A 127 -8.06 -1.57 -8.24
CA GLN A 127 -8.97 -2.69 -8.02
C GLN A 127 -9.84 -2.99 -9.25
N LYS A 128 -10.32 -1.96 -9.96
CA LYS A 128 -11.06 -2.13 -11.22
C LYS A 128 -10.21 -2.84 -12.28
N GLN A 129 -8.95 -2.44 -12.44
CA GLN A 129 -8.05 -3.10 -13.40
C GLN A 129 -7.75 -4.55 -13.02
N LEU A 130 -7.59 -4.86 -11.74
CA LEU A 130 -7.45 -6.25 -11.27
C LEU A 130 -8.70 -7.08 -11.63
N ASP A 131 -9.88 -6.51 -11.44
CA ASP A 131 -11.14 -7.18 -11.75
C ASP A 131 -11.36 -7.37 -13.26
N ALA A 132 -10.94 -6.39 -14.08
CA ALA A 132 -10.97 -6.47 -15.54
C ALA A 132 -10.05 -7.58 -16.08
N LYS A 133 -8.98 -7.91 -15.36
CA LYS A 133 -8.10 -9.06 -15.66
C LYS A 133 -8.66 -10.41 -15.19
N GLY A 134 -9.91 -10.44 -14.71
CA GLY A 134 -10.56 -11.67 -14.24
C GLY A 134 -10.12 -12.12 -12.85
N LEU A 135 -9.27 -11.36 -12.15
CA LEU A 135 -8.68 -11.72 -10.85
C LEU A 135 -9.63 -11.47 -9.67
N LYS A 136 -10.94 -11.63 -9.87
CA LYS A 136 -12.02 -11.33 -8.90
C LYS A 136 -11.98 -12.26 -7.68
N VAL A 137 -12.52 -11.78 -6.55
CA VAL A 137 -12.73 -12.61 -5.35
C VAL A 137 -13.80 -13.68 -5.64
N LYS A 138 -13.49 -14.95 -5.40
CA LYS A 138 -14.44 -16.07 -5.64
C LYS A 138 -14.72 -16.86 -4.36
N LYS A 139 -13.69 -17.32 -3.65
CA LYS A 139 -13.83 -18.24 -2.50
C LYS A 139 -14.01 -17.54 -1.15
N GLY A 140 -13.60 -16.28 -1.07
CA GLY A 140 -13.68 -15.46 0.12
C GLY A 140 -12.40 -14.68 0.38
N VAL A 141 -12.39 -14.01 1.53
CA VAL A 141 -11.41 -13.00 1.89
C VAL A 141 -10.84 -13.26 3.27
N ILE A 142 -9.56 -13.00 3.42
CA ILE A 142 -8.85 -13.01 4.70
C ILE A 142 -8.78 -11.57 5.17
N GLN A 143 -9.30 -11.29 6.36
CA GLN A 143 -9.09 -10.00 7.00
C GLN A 143 -8.18 -10.17 8.21
N ASP A 144 -7.20 -9.28 8.29
CA ASP A 144 -6.20 -9.23 9.35
C ASP A 144 -5.68 -7.79 9.48
N ALA A 145 -4.82 -7.56 10.47
CA ALA A 145 -4.18 -6.28 10.69
C ALA A 145 -2.74 -6.43 11.19
N THR A 146 -1.91 -5.47 10.81
CA THR A 146 -0.51 -5.40 11.25
C THR A 146 -0.17 -4.03 11.82
N PHE A 147 0.69 -3.98 12.83
CA PHE A 147 1.24 -2.72 13.30
C PHE A 147 2.23 -2.13 12.30
N ILE A 148 2.12 -0.82 12.11
CA ILE A 148 3.07 0.03 11.38
C ILE A 148 3.64 1.00 12.39
N THR A 149 4.92 0.83 12.71
CA THR A 149 5.54 1.60 13.79
C THR A 149 5.83 3.04 13.35
N SER A 150 5.84 3.96 14.31
CA SER A 150 6.34 5.32 14.13
C SER A 150 7.15 5.74 15.37
N ASP A 151 7.76 6.91 15.30
CA ASP A 151 8.55 7.44 16.42
C ASP A 151 7.65 8.19 17.42
N PRO A 152 7.56 7.74 18.70
CA PRO A 152 6.79 8.43 19.75
C PRO A 152 7.42 9.75 20.21
N GLY A 153 8.71 9.95 19.93
CA GLY A 153 9.51 11.02 20.53
C GLY A 153 9.74 10.83 22.04
N HIS A 154 10.25 11.86 22.70
CA HIS A 154 10.64 11.84 24.13
C HIS A 154 9.50 12.21 25.11
N ALA A 155 8.24 12.27 24.67
CA ALA A 155 7.13 12.58 25.56
C ALA A 155 6.70 11.33 26.35
N LYS A 156 6.43 11.49 27.64
CA LYS A 156 5.80 10.44 28.45
C LYS A 156 4.38 10.16 27.92
N ALA A 157 3.92 8.91 28.00
CA ALA A 157 2.68 8.41 27.37
C ALA A 157 1.39 9.16 27.78
N ASP A 158 1.46 9.91 28.88
CA ASP A 158 0.40 10.59 29.63
C ASP A 158 0.25 12.09 29.29
N LYS A 159 1.12 12.68 28.45
CA LYS A 159 0.96 14.06 27.97
C LYS A 159 0.78 14.14 26.45
N PRO A 160 -0.46 14.21 25.93
CA PRO A 160 -0.67 14.60 24.54
C PRO A 160 -0.15 16.03 24.34
N ARG A 161 0.82 16.21 23.45
CA ARG A 161 1.42 17.52 23.19
C ARG A 161 0.54 18.31 22.20
N GLY A 162 0.35 19.60 22.46
CA GLY A 162 -0.47 20.50 21.64
C GLY A 162 -0.13 20.49 20.13
N LYS A 163 -1.09 20.93 19.31
CA LYS A 163 -1.13 20.68 17.85
C LYS A 163 -0.08 21.44 17.01
N GLU A 164 0.61 22.42 17.59
CA GLU A 164 1.34 23.48 16.87
C GLU A 164 2.80 23.14 16.50
N ALA A 165 3.45 22.18 17.17
CA ALA A 165 4.86 21.90 16.92
C ALA A 165 5.11 21.21 15.55
N LYS A 166 5.87 21.85 14.65
CA LYS A 166 6.38 21.27 13.39
C LYS A 166 7.59 20.38 13.68
N THR A 167 7.36 19.08 13.88
CA THR A 167 8.44 18.09 14.16
C THR A 167 8.22 16.81 13.35
N ARG A 168 9.25 15.93 13.26
CA ARG A 168 9.13 14.58 12.68
C ARG A 168 8.32 13.59 13.55
N ARG A 169 7.71 14.06 14.64
CA ARG A 169 7.06 13.24 15.68
C ARG A 169 5.62 12.90 15.32
N SER A 170 5.18 11.67 15.61
CA SER A 170 3.78 11.29 15.44
C SER A 170 2.87 12.18 16.29
N LYS A 171 1.87 12.81 15.66
CA LYS A 171 0.87 13.68 16.32
C LYS A 171 -0.29 12.87 16.90
N ASP A 172 -0.71 11.81 16.23
CA ASP A 172 -1.91 11.03 16.56
C ASP A 172 -1.63 9.51 16.66
N GLY A 173 -0.37 9.11 16.59
CA GLY A 173 0.03 7.71 16.86
C GLY A 173 -0.30 7.33 18.29
N THR A 174 -0.61 6.05 18.53
CA THR A 174 -0.98 5.55 19.87
C THR A 174 -0.14 4.36 20.27
N TRP A 175 -0.09 4.09 21.57
CA TRP A 175 0.54 2.90 22.13
C TRP A 175 -0.43 1.72 22.20
N THR A 176 0.09 0.52 22.05
CA THR A 176 -0.63 -0.73 22.30
C THR A 176 0.35 -1.83 22.71
N LYS A 177 -0.14 -2.84 23.45
CA LYS A 177 0.66 -3.99 23.90
C LYS A 177 0.13 -5.27 23.29
N LYS A 178 0.99 -6.01 22.58
CA LYS A 178 0.66 -7.33 22.01
C LYS A 178 1.79 -8.31 22.34
N ASN A 179 1.44 -9.48 22.87
CA ASN A 179 2.39 -10.53 23.25
C ASN A 179 3.55 -10.01 24.12
N GLY A 180 3.24 -9.20 25.13
CA GLY A 180 4.24 -8.63 26.05
C GLY A 180 5.06 -7.45 25.50
N LYS A 181 5.01 -7.18 24.19
CA LYS A 181 5.74 -6.07 23.53
C LYS A 181 4.84 -4.85 23.32
N SER A 182 5.41 -3.66 23.53
CA SER A 182 4.74 -2.39 23.26
C SER A 182 5.05 -1.90 21.85
N TYR A 183 4.04 -1.41 21.15
CA TYR A 183 4.13 -0.85 19.81
C TYR A 183 3.55 0.56 19.83
N PHE A 184 4.25 1.51 19.21
CA PHE A 184 3.74 2.85 18.98
C PHE A 184 3.55 3.10 17.48
N GLY A 185 2.44 3.74 17.14
CA GLY A 185 2.17 4.23 15.79
C GLY A 185 0.77 3.88 15.33
N TYR A 186 0.70 3.14 14.23
CA TYR A 186 -0.51 2.88 13.48
C TYR A 186 -0.77 1.39 13.29
N LYS A 187 -1.93 1.08 12.73
CA LYS A 187 -2.34 -0.26 12.35
C LYS A 187 -2.87 -0.24 10.93
N HIS A 188 -2.32 -1.11 10.09
CA HIS A 188 -2.74 -1.33 8.72
C HIS A 188 -3.63 -2.57 8.66
N HIS A 189 -4.92 -2.36 8.44
CA HIS A 189 -5.91 -3.42 8.28
C HIS A 189 -5.99 -3.74 6.80
N THR A 190 -5.96 -5.02 6.45
CA THR A 190 -6.07 -5.44 5.06
C THR A 190 -7.09 -6.56 4.90
N LYS A 191 -7.81 -6.51 3.79
CA LYS A 191 -8.60 -7.60 3.27
C LYS A 191 -7.91 -8.14 2.03
N SER A 192 -7.47 -9.38 2.05
CA SER A 192 -6.86 -10.05 0.91
C SER A 192 -7.74 -11.18 0.39
N ASP A 193 -7.75 -11.43 -0.91
CA ASP A 193 -8.51 -12.53 -1.46
C ASP A 193 -7.78 -13.87 -1.28
N THR A 194 -8.56 -14.94 -1.10
CA THR A 194 -8.02 -16.30 -0.91
C THR A 194 -7.60 -16.98 -2.22
N ASP A 195 -7.98 -16.41 -3.37
CA ASP A 195 -7.82 -17.04 -4.68
C ASP A 195 -6.45 -16.70 -5.30
N HIS A 196 -6.05 -15.43 -5.25
CA HIS A 196 -4.89 -14.86 -5.93
C HIS A 196 -3.91 -14.17 -4.95
N GLY A 197 -4.31 -13.99 -3.68
CA GLY A 197 -3.47 -13.37 -2.65
C GLY A 197 -3.25 -11.87 -2.86
N LEU A 198 -4.15 -11.18 -3.58
CA LEU A 198 -4.12 -9.73 -3.78
C LEU A 198 -4.80 -9.04 -2.59
N ILE A 199 -4.34 -7.84 -2.25
CA ILE A 199 -5.03 -6.97 -1.29
C ILE A 199 -6.20 -6.30 -2.01
N ARG A 200 -7.40 -6.47 -1.46
CA ARG A 200 -8.69 -6.02 -2.01
C ARG A 200 -9.36 -4.92 -1.18
N GLY A 201 -8.87 -4.66 0.02
CA GLY A 201 -9.35 -3.58 0.86
C GLY A 201 -8.30 -3.24 1.91
N ILE A 202 -8.24 -1.96 2.27
CA ILE A 202 -7.27 -1.44 3.22
C ILE A 202 -7.94 -0.38 4.09
N GLU A 203 -7.48 -0.26 5.33
CA GLU A 203 -7.81 0.84 6.24
C GLU A 203 -6.62 1.08 7.17
N THR A 204 -6.33 2.32 7.50
CA THR A 204 -5.27 2.64 8.46
C THR A 204 -5.85 3.37 9.66
N THR A 205 -5.59 2.83 10.84
CA THR A 205 -6.03 3.40 12.12
C THR A 205 -4.83 3.65 13.03
N THR A 206 -5.06 4.26 14.18
CA THR A 206 -4.04 4.27 15.24
C THR A 206 -3.83 2.85 15.78
N ALA A 207 -2.67 2.60 16.40
CA ALA A 207 -2.31 1.26 16.89
C ALA A 207 -3.25 0.69 17.98
N SER A 208 -3.87 1.56 18.79
CA SER A 208 -4.77 1.16 19.88
C SER A 208 -6.15 0.68 19.42
N VAL A 209 -6.61 1.09 18.23
CA VAL A 209 -7.91 0.67 17.69
C VAL A 209 -7.94 -0.85 17.57
N HIS A 210 -8.89 -1.49 18.24
CA HIS A 210 -9.00 -2.94 18.23
C HIS A 210 -9.45 -3.45 16.86
N ASP A 211 -8.88 -4.56 16.40
CA ASP A 211 -9.05 -5.10 15.04
C ASP A 211 -10.54 -5.32 14.71
N SER A 212 -11.31 -5.73 15.73
CA SER A 212 -12.75 -5.99 15.65
C SER A 212 -13.61 -4.75 15.32
N GLN A 213 -13.07 -3.53 15.41
CA GLN A 213 -13.78 -2.29 15.07
C GLN A 213 -13.74 -1.97 13.58
N VAL A 214 -12.89 -2.66 12.80
CA VAL A 214 -12.75 -2.45 11.36
C VAL A 214 -13.29 -3.67 10.63
N ASP A 215 -14.24 -3.43 9.71
CA ASP A 215 -14.79 -4.47 8.84
C ASP A 215 -14.72 -4.06 7.36
N LEU A 216 -13.80 -4.73 6.66
CA LEU A 216 -13.52 -4.53 5.25
C LEU A 216 -14.30 -5.50 4.35
N SER A 217 -14.98 -6.49 4.93
CA SER A 217 -15.78 -7.46 4.18
C SER A 217 -16.94 -6.77 3.44
N LYS A 218 -17.35 -7.35 2.33
CA LYS A 218 -18.54 -6.93 1.56
C LYS A 218 -19.62 -8.00 1.65
N LYS A 219 -20.88 -7.61 1.44
CA LYS A 219 -22.01 -8.53 1.39
C LYS A 219 -21.74 -9.63 0.34
N GLY A 220 -21.97 -10.89 0.70
CA GLY A 220 -21.71 -12.06 -0.15
C GLY A 220 -20.30 -12.65 -0.04
N GLU A 221 -19.32 -11.94 0.54
CA GLU A 221 -17.97 -12.48 0.76
C GLU A 221 -17.92 -13.35 2.02
N VAL A 222 -17.19 -14.46 2.01
CA VAL A 222 -16.86 -15.20 3.25
C VAL A 222 -15.63 -14.57 3.90
N ALA A 223 -15.78 -13.98 5.08
CA ALA A 223 -14.73 -13.26 5.80
C ALA A 223 -14.03 -14.15 6.83
N TYR A 224 -12.84 -14.64 6.49
CA TYR A 224 -12.00 -15.44 7.37
C TYR A 224 -11.18 -14.55 8.30
N ARG A 225 -11.48 -14.58 9.60
CA ARG A 225 -10.88 -13.69 10.62
C ARG A 225 -10.34 -14.46 11.82
N ASP A 226 -9.39 -13.86 12.52
CA ASP A 226 -8.75 -14.46 13.70
C ASP A 226 -9.66 -14.41 14.94
N LYS A 227 -9.16 -14.87 16.08
CA LYS A 227 -9.92 -14.84 17.36
C LYS A 227 -10.08 -13.43 17.92
N GLY A 228 -9.27 -12.46 17.51
CA GLY A 228 -9.39 -11.05 17.87
C GLY A 228 -10.69 -10.43 17.36
N TYR A 229 -11.24 -10.93 16.24
CA TYR A 229 -12.54 -10.49 15.74
C TYR A 229 -13.74 -11.20 16.40
N PHE A 230 -13.53 -12.05 17.40
CA PHE A 230 -14.60 -12.80 18.04
C PHE A 230 -15.67 -11.86 18.64
N GLY A 231 -16.93 -12.06 18.23
CA GLY A 231 -18.06 -11.23 18.66
C GLY A 231 -18.32 -10.00 17.78
N ALA A 232 -17.42 -9.65 16.86
CA ALA A 232 -17.66 -8.53 15.95
C ALA A 232 -18.56 -8.89 14.77
N PRO A 233 -19.44 -7.96 14.35
CA PRO A 233 -20.24 -8.13 13.16
C PRO A 233 -19.37 -8.27 11.91
N SER A 234 -19.96 -8.81 10.85
CA SER A 234 -19.36 -8.86 9.52
C SER A 234 -20.43 -8.47 8.51
N LYS A 235 -20.09 -7.60 7.56
CA LYS A 235 -20.91 -7.28 6.39
C LYS A 235 -21.06 -8.50 5.48
N GLY A 236 -20.03 -9.34 5.39
CA GLY A 236 -20.04 -10.65 4.72
C GLY A 236 -20.46 -11.82 5.61
N TYR A 237 -20.33 -13.04 5.08
CA TYR A 237 -20.52 -14.28 5.84
C TYR A 237 -19.41 -14.46 6.87
N ASN A 238 -19.79 -14.51 8.15
CA ASN A 238 -18.85 -14.47 9.26
C ASN A 238 -18.12 -15.81 9.47
N ALA A 239 -16.88 -15.91 9.00
CA ALA A 239 -15.97 -17.01 9.25
C ALA A 239 -14.86 -16.63 10.26
N THR A 240 -15.21 -15.91 11.32
CA THR A 240 -14.33 -15.60 12.45
C THR A 240 -14.04 -16.83 13.31
N MET A 241 -12.80 -17.02 13.74
CA MET A 241 -12.40 -18.06 14.69
C MET A 241 -13.04 -17.82 16.06
N ARG A 242 -13.51 -18.90 16.70
CA ARG A 242 -14.07 -18.84 18.05
C ARG A 242 -12.98 -18.90 19.12
N ARG A 243 -13.24 -18.29 20.27
CA ARG A 243 -12.39 -18.42 21.47
C ARG A 243 -13.24 -18.89 22.64
N GLY A 244 -12.62 -19.57 23.61
CA GLY A 244 -13.26 -19.83 24.89
C GLY A 244 -13.44 -18.51 25.65
N VAL A 245 -14.49 -18.43 26.45
CA VAL A 245 -14.74 -17.33 27.38
C VAL A 245 -14.78 -17.89 28.80
N ARG A 246 -14.74 -17.00 29.81
CA ARG A 246 -14.77 -17.42 31.22
C ARG A 246 -15.97 -18.34 31.48
N GLY A 247 -15.72 -19.51 32.06
CA GLY A 247 -16.76 -20.52 32.33
C GLY A 247 -17.20 -21.35 31.11
N HIS A 248 -16.80 -21.00 29.89
CA HIS A 248 -17.20 -21.70 28.66
C HIS A 248 -15.98 -22.02 27.78
N PRO A 249 -15.31 -23.16 28.01
CA PRO A 249 -14.18 -23.59 27.20
C PRO A 249 -14.62 -23.90 25.77
N ILE A 250 -13.69 -23.79 24.83
CA ILE A 250 -13.96 -24.05 23.41
C ILE A 250 -14.17 -25.56 23.16
N GLY A 251 -15.33 -25.93 22.62
CA GLY A 251 -15.67 -27.31 22.30
C GLY A 251 -14.86 -27.89 21.13
N ILE A 252 -14.86 -29.22 20.99
CA ILE A 252 -14.10 -29.94 19.94
C ILE A 252 -14.51 -29.48 18.53
N ARG A 253 -15.82 -29.30 18.28
CA ARG A 253 -16.33 -28.81 16.98
C ARG A 253 -15.75 -27.44 16.61
N ASP A 254 -15.65 -26.53 17.58
CA ASP A 254 -15.11 -25.19 17.38
C ASP A 254 -13.58 -25.20 17.20
N LYS A 255 -12.86 -26.11 17.89
CA LYS A 255 -11.43 -26.33 17.64
C LYS A 255 -11.18 -26.82 16.21
N LEU A 256 -11.96 -27.79 15.72
CA LEU A 256 -11.86 -28.29 14.34
C LEU A 256 -12.24 -27.23 13.30
N ARG A 257 -13.30 -26.44 13.55
CA ARG A 257 -13.68 -25.29 12.72
C ARG A 257 -12.54 -24.27 12.65
N ASN A 258 -11.96 -23.91 13.79
CA ASN A 258 -10.82 -23.00 13.86
C ASN A 258 -9.60 -23.52 13.11
N LYS A 259 -9.32 -24.82 13.17
CA LYS A 259 -8.22 -25.44 12.39
C LYS A 259 -8.45 -25.28 10.88
N ARG A 260 -9.68 -25.48 10.40
CA ARG A 260 -10.05 -25.25 8.99
C ARG A 260 -9.92 -23.78 8.59
N ILE A 261 -10.40 -22.86 9.42
CA ILE A 261 -10.30 -21.41 9.16
C ILE A 261 -8.84 -20.96 9.16
N SER A 262 -8.04 -21.42 10.12
CA SER A 262 -6.61 -21.08 10.21
C SER A 262 -5.83 -21.49 8.96
N ARG A 263 -6.10 -22.68 8.41
CA ARG A 263 -5.50 -23.12 7.12
C ARG A 263 -5.87 -22.21 5.95
N LYS A 264 -7.12 -21.71 5.90
CA LYS A 264 -7.55 -20.77 4.86
C LYS A 264 -6.96 -19.37 5.05
N ARG A 265 -6.64 -18.98 6.30
CA ARG A 265 -6.10 -17.66 6.65
C ARG A 265 -4.58 -17.55 6.54
N SER A 266 -3.84 -18.65 6.62
CA SER A 266 -2.37 -18.62 6.66
C SER A 266 -1.73 -17.83 5.49
N PRO A 267 -2.27 -17.82 4.25
CA PRO A 267 -1.70 -16.98 3.19
C PRO A 267 -1.81 -15.47 3.45
N GLY A 268 -2.72 -15.04 4.33
CA GLY A 268 -2.94 -13.63 4.68
C GLY A 268 -1.79 -12.96 5.44
N GLU A 269 -0.82 -13.73 5.93
CA GLU A 269 0.40 -13.17 6.55
C GLU A 269 1.42 -12.68 5.52
N ARG A 270 1.37 -13.23 4.29
CA ARG A 270 2.35 -12.94 3.23
C ARG A 270 2.41 -11.45 2.86
N PRO A 271 1.28 -10.74 2.65
CA PRO A 271 1.33 -9.30 2.38
C PRO A 271 2.11 -8.51 3.42
N TYR A 272 1.95 -8.83 4.71
CA TYR A 272 2.67 -8.16 5.78
C TYR A 272 4.15 -8.50 5.80
N ALA A 273 4.50 -9.77 5.60
CA ALA A 273 5.89 -10.19 5.53
C ALA A 273 6.63 -9.46 4.40
N VAL A 274 6.00 -9.34 3.22
CA VAL A 274 6.58 -8.62 2.07
C VAL A 274 6.69 -7.12 2.35
N ILE A 275 5.59 -6.48 2.76
CA ILE A 275 5.57 -5.03 3.02
C ILE A 275 6.59 -4.63 4.11
N LYS A 276 6.76 -5.44 5.15
CA LYS A 276 7.67 -5.13 6.26
C LYS A 276 9.11 -5.46 5.95
N ASN A 277 9.38 -6.67 5.45
CA ASN A 277 10.73 -7.21 5.40
C ASN A 277 11.38 -7.03 4.03
N VAL A 278 10.60 -7.14 2.95
CA VAL A 278 11.12 -6.97 1.58
C VAL A 278 11.09 -5.50 1.20
N PHE A 279 9.99 -4.80 1.49
CA PHE A 279 9.84 -3.41 1.11
C PHE A 279 10.36 -2.41 2.14
N GLY A 280 10.61 -2.83 3.39
CA GLY A 280 11.02 -1.91 4.45
C GLY A 280 9.93 -0.92 4.90
N SER A 281 8.68 -1.13 4.49
CA SER A 281 7.53 -0.24 4.73
C SER A 281 6.79 -0.55 6.05
N GLY A 282 7.47 -1.19 7.01
CA GLY A 282 6.94 -1.50 8.34
C GLY A 282 7.05 -0.36 9.38
N HIS A 283 7.80 0.69 9.06
CA HIS A 283 8.01 1.86 9.91
C HIS A 283 7.80 3.13 9.09
N VAL A 284 7.07 4.10 9.66
CA VAL A 284 6.77 5.36 8.97
C VAL A 284 7.24 6.57 9.79
N ARG A 285 7.80 7.54 9.06
CA ARG A 285 8.27 8.83 9.62
C ARG A 285 7.25 9.96 9.46
N VAL A 286 6.02 9.60 9.11
CA VAL A 286 4.92 10.56 8.94
C VAL A 286 4.11 10.66 10.23
N THR A 287 3.52 11.83 10.41
CA THR A 287 3.08 12.25 11.73
C THR A 287 1.59 12.13 11.98
N THR A 288 0.80 11.73 10.98
CA THR A 288 -0.65 11.57 11.13
C THR A 288 -1.14 10.25 10.56
N VAL A 289 -2.26 9.74 11.07
CA VAL A 289 -2.97 8.55 10.56
C VAL A 289 -3.26 8.73 9.07
N LYS A 290 -3.77 9.91 8.66
CA LYS A 290 -4.07 10.20 7.25
C LYS A 290 -2.83 10.10 6.36
N ARG A 291 -1.67 10.62 6.79
CA ARG A 291 -0.42 10.51 6.02
C ARG A 291 0.12 9.08 6.00
N ALA A 292 -0.04 8.35 7.11
CA ALA A 292 0.29 6.93 7.19
C ALA A 292 -0.60 6.11 6.25
N ALA A 293 -1.89 6.45 6.16
CA ALA A 293 -2.85 5.82 5.26
C ALA A 293 -2.39 5.94 3.81
N VAL A 294 -2.07 7.15 3.33
CA VAL A 294 -1.57 7.34 1.95
C VAL A 294 -0.31 6.50 1.70
N LYS A 295 0.65 6.48 2.64
CA LYS A 295 1.83 5.60 2.51
C LYS A 295 1.45 4.12 2.42
N MET A 296 0.46 3.66 3.20
CA MET A 296 0.00 2.27 3.18
C MET A 296 -0.83 1.93 1.94
N VAL A 297 -1.52 2.90 1.32
CA VAL A 297 -2.12 2.75 -0.02
C VAL A 297 -1.03 2.38 -1.00
N PHE A 298 0.03 3.18 -1.12
CA PHE A 298 1.09 2.93 -2.10
C PHE A 298 1.93 1.68 -1.78
N ALA A 299 2.18 1.36 -0.51
CA ALA A 299 2.83 0.10 -0.14
C ALA A 299 1.98 -1.13 -0.52
N SER A 300 0.64 -1.04 -0.36
CA SER A 300 -0.29 -2.10 -0.76
C SER A 300 -0.46 -2.18 -2.27
N PHE A 301 -0.42 -1.04 -2.96
CA PHE A 301 -0.41 -0.95 -4.43
C PHE A 301 0.82 -1.67 -4.97
N ALA A 302 1.98 -1.32 -4.43
CA ALA A 302 3.27 -1.92 -4.76
C ALA A 302 3.27 -3.44 -4.50
N PHE A 303 2.64 -3.90 -3.41
CA PHE A 303 2.45 -5.33 -3.15
C PHE A 303 1.56 -6.00 -4.21
N ASN A 304 0.44 -5.38 -4.59
CA ASN A 304 -0.44 -5.94 -5.61
C ASN A 304 0.26 -6.05 -6.97
N LEU A 305 1.06 -5.07 -7.37
CA LEU A 305 1.90 -5.16 -8.57
C LEU A 305 2.93 -6.30 -8.50
N TYR A 306 3.58 -6.45 -7.34
CA TYR A 306 4.52 -7.55 -7.09
C TYR A 306 3.82 -8.92 -7.18
N GLN A 307 2.59 -9.02 -6.67
CA GLN A 307 1.78 -10.22 -6.75
C GLN A 307 1.27 -10.48 -8.17
N LEU A 308 0.84 -9.45 -8.90
CA LEU A 308 0.43 -9.56 -10.31
C LEU A 308 1.55 -10.17 -11.16
N ARG A 309 2.79 -9.70 -11.00
CA ARG A 309 3.95 -10.29 -11.69
C ARG A 309 4.09 -11.78 -11.37
N THR A 310 3.88 -12.16 -10.10
CA THR A 310 3.94 -13.58 -9.68
C THR A 310 2.85 -14.40 -10.37
N LEU A 311 1.62 -13.89 -10.40
CA LEU A 311 0.47 -14.55 -11.03
C LEU A 311 0.63 -14.67 -12.55
N GLN A 312 1.18 -13.65 -13.21
CA GLN A 312 1.49 -13.67 -14.63
C GLN A 312 2.52 -14.77 -14.96
N LYS A 313 3.59 -14.88 -14.15
CA LYS A 313 4.59 -15.95 -14.30
C LYS A 313 4.04 -17.35 -14.05
N GLN A 314 2.97 -17.46 -13.27
CA GLN A 314 2.25 -18.71 -13.04
C GLN A 314 1.22 -19.02 -14.13
N GLY A 315 1.04 -18.14 -15.13
CA GLY A 315 0.05 -18.32 -16.20
C GLY A 315 -1.39 -18.10 -15.75
N VAL A 316 -1.63 -17.42 -14.63
CA VAL A 316 -2.98 -17.19 -14.09
C VAL A 316 -3.78 -16.19 -14.94
N PHE A 317 -3.10 -15.24 -15.55
CA PHE A 317 -3.66 -14.29 -16.52
C PHE A 317 -2.59 -13.91 -17.54
N THR A 318 -3.01 -13.48 -18.73
CA THR A 318 -2.13 -12.93 -19.76
C THR A 318 -2.13 -11.40 -19.72
N SER A 319 -0.98 -10.79 -19.98
CA SER A 319 -0.94 -9.37 -20.33
C SER A 319 -1.71 -9.20 -21.63
N GLY A 320 -2.76 -8.37 -21.60
CA GLY A 320 -3.35 -7.82 -22.82
C GLY A 320 -2.45 -6.75 -23.41
#